data_AF-A0A7J3P8Y4-F1
#
_entry.id   AF-A0A7J3P8Y4-F1
#
_cell.length_a   1.000
_cell.length_b   1.000
_cell.length_c   1.000
_cell.angle_alpha   90.00
_cell.angle_beta   90.00
_cell.angle_gamma   90.00
#
_symmetry.space_group_name_H-M   'P 1'
#
loop_
_entity.id
_entity.type
_entity.pdbx_description
1 polymer ?
#
loop_
_entity_poly.entity_id
_entity_poly.type
_entity_poly.pdbx_seq_one_letter_code
_entity_poly.pdbx_strand_id
1 'polypeptide(L)'
;MRPWKPFERKEIRLFGTNKTNPKDQSGRAYGRRRVTEGNCLDPVKGCSSTFCEWCYARESCARYHILFNVPVPQVLREDLLRKDLRMCSLDWVRIGVMGEPSEDWELTAKVAKVCAEEGKRVAIITRLLKLPNHSELQTLADIGTVINWSISPTDPVEFIKSRWESVRTYPYLVLRLLTFAFADGYEESKMQAWLSSIHPHILEQPARVFRTLRVWPKLDHKRYHHPPSYIVGSKGPSRWLTAGPVLNVPVCCGHCSSCPWKCGLVFFESSLSNHRF
;
A
#
# COMPACT_ATOMS: atom_id res chain seq x y z
N MET A 1 25.58 9.52 -12.08
CA MET A 1 24.43 8.57 -12.03
C MET A 1 24.69 7.60 -10.86
N ARG A 2 23.72 7.30 -9.99
CA ARG A 2 23.96 6.31 -8.90
C ARG A 2 24.12 4.91 -9.52
N PRO A 3 25.07 4.08 -9.05
CA PRO A 3 25.22 2.71 -9.54
C PRO A 3 23.95 1.90 -9.22
N TRP A 4 23.47 1.16 -10.21
CA TRP A 4 22.32 0.28 -10.10
C TRP A 4 22.69 -0.94 -9.25
N LYS A 5 21.99 -1.15 -8.14
CA LYS A 5 22.20 -2.29 -7.24
C LYS A 5 20.88 -3.02 -6.99
N PRO A 6 20.40 -3.78 -7.98
CA PRO A 6 19.03 -4.33 -7.97
C PRO A 6 18.74 -5.29 -6.81
N PHE A 7 19.77 -5.96 -6.29
CA PHE A 7 19.65 -6.97 -5.23
C PHE A 7 20.14 -6.46 -3.87
N GLU A 8 20.40 -5.17 -3.74
CA GLU A 8 20.89 -4.59 -2.49
C GLU A 8 19.83 -4.70 -1.40
N ARG A 9 20.08 -5.59 -0.43
CA ARG A 9 19.31 -5.67 0.80
C ARG A 9 19.74 -4.52 1.70
N LYS A 10 18.76 -3.75 2.18
CA LYS A 10 18.99 -2.65 3.14
C LYS A 10 18.36 -2.99 4.45
N GLU A 11 18.86 -2.37 5.50
CA GLU A 11 18.19 -2.37 6.80
C GLU A 11 16.78 -1.81 6.64
N ILE A 12 15.82 -2.45 7.31
CA ILE A 12 14.45 -1.96 7.41
C ILE A 12 14.49 -0.72 8.30
N ARG A 13 14.11 0.41 7.73
CA ARG A 13 14.06 1.72 8.39
C ARG A 13 12.69 2.32 8.16
N LEU A 14 12.23 3.12 9.11
CA LEU A 14 10.99 3.88 8.98
C LEU A 14 11.18 4.96 7.89
N PHE A 15 10.54 4.78 6.73
CA PHE A 15 10.67 5.69 5.61
C PHE A 15 9.81 6.95 5.82
N GLY A 16 10.46 8.12 5.83
CA GLY A 16 9.80 9.43 5.92
C GLY A 16 10.50 10.45 6.83
N THR A 17 11.41 10.01 7.70
CA THR A 17 12.20 10.87 8.60
C THR A 17 13.43 11.49 7.94
N ASN A 18 13.90 10.95 6.83
CA ASN A 18 15.07 11.49 6.16
C ASN A 18 14.68 12.69 5.30
N LYS A 19 14.91 13.92 5.76
CA LYS A 19 14.95 15.11 4.89
C LYS A 19 16.18 15.04 3.97
N THR A 20 16.22 14.09 3.05
CA THR A 20 17.17 14.21 1.93
C THR A 20 16.54 15.16 0.95
N ASN A 21 17.05 16.39 0.86
CA ASN A 21 17.06 17.11 -0.41
C ASN A 21 18.09 16.37 -1.26
N PRO A 22 17.69 15.49 -2.20
CA PRO A 22 18.67 14.87 -3.08
C PRO A 22 19.40 16.02 -3.78
N LYS A 23 20.73 16.10 -3.65
CA LYS A 23 21.56 17.11 -4.31
C LYS A 23 22.35 16.42 -5.41
N ASP A 24 22.31 16.98 -6.61
CA ASP A 24 23.03 16.43 -7.75
C ASP A 24 24.54 16.67 -7.57
N GLN A 25 25.34 16.28 -8.57
CA GLN A 25 26.80 16.46 -8.51
C GLN A 25 27.22 17.94 -8.45
N SER A 26 26.31 18.87 -8.79
CA SER A 26 26.52 20.32 -8.67
C SER A 26 26.06 20.89 -7.33
N GLY A 27 25.53 20.06 -6.42
CA GLY A 27 24.97 20.49 -5.14
C GLY A 27 23.55 21.06 -5.26
N ARG A 28 22.95 21.07 -6.45
CA ARG A 28 21.60 21.57 -6.70
C ARG A 28 20.59 20.55 -6.23
N ALA A 29 19.58 21.00 -5.48
CA ALA A 29 18.49 20.12 -5.06
C ALA A 29 17.73 19.60 -6.30
N TYR A 30 17.59 18.28 -6.41
CA TYR A 30 16.78 17.58 -7.41
C TYR A 30 15.87 16.57 -6.71
N GLY A 31 14.73 16.25 -7.31
CA GLY A 31 13.76 15.36 -6.69
C GLY A 31 12.87 16.06 -5.65
N ARG A 32 11.84 15.34 -5.19
CA ARG A 32 10.75 15.89 -4.38
C ARG A 32 11.12 15.91 -2.90
N ARG A 33 10.60 16.89 -2.15
CA ARG A 33 10.46 16.79 -0.68
C ARG A 33 9.76 15.47 -0.36
N ARG A 34 10.23 14.74 0.66
CA ARG A 34 9.61 13.49 1.09
C ARG A 34 8.18 13.79 1.54
N VAL A 35 7.20 13.22 0.85
CA VAL A 35 5.76 13.41 1.13
C VAL A 35 5.22 12.28 2.01
N THR A 36 5.99 11.22 2.23
CA THR A 36 5.64 10.19 3.22
C THR A 36 6.10 10.65 4.59
N GLU A 37 5.15 10.80 5.50
CA GLU A 37 5.44 10.87 6.91
C GLU A 37 6.20 9.62 7.34
N GLY A 38 7.03 9.74 8.37
CA GLY A 38 7.82 8.63 8.90
C GLY A 38 6.92 7.60 9.57
N ASN A 39 6.16 6.83 8.82
CA ASN A 39 5.36 5.71 9.33
C ASN A 39 5.24 4.55 8.34
N CYS A 40 6.09 4.53 7.32
CA CYS A 40 6.12 3.50 6.29
C CYS A 40 7.27 2.53 6.54
N LEU A 41 7.01 1.24 6.37
CA LEU A 41 8.01 0.19 6.40
C LEU A 41 7.88 -0.70 5.17
N ASP A 42 9.00 -1.23 4.68
CA ASP A 42 9.05 -2.13 3.54
C ASP A 42 9.94 -3.33 3.87
N PRO A 43 9.37 -4.39 4.48
CA PRO A 43 10.07 -5.66 4.72
C PRO A 43 10.55 -6.29 3.42
N VAL A 44 9.78 -6.12 2.35
CA VAL A 44 10.14 -6.48 0.98
C VAL A 44 10.06 -5.24 0.12
N LYS A 45 11.04 -5.07 -0.79
CA LYS A 45 10.98 -4.08 -1.86
C LYS A 45 10.86 -4.79 -3.20
N GLY A 46 10.01 -4.28 -4.08
CA GLY A 46 9.61 -4.99 -5.29
C GLY A 46 8.45 -5.98 -5.06
N CYS A 47 7.96 -6.55 -6.15
CA CYS A 47 6.74 -7.31 -6.25
C CYS A 47 6.81 -8.19 -7.51
N SER A 48 6.49 -9.48 -7.40
CA SER A 48 6.49 -10.40 -8.55
C SER A 48 5.23 -10.31 -9.43
N SER A 49 4.24 -9.48 -9.06
CA SER A 49 2.98 -9.38 -9.82
C SER A 49 3.24 -8.91 -11.26
N THR A 50 2.67 -9.66 -12.20
CA THR A 50 2.73 -9.38 -13.64
C THR A 50 1.50 -8.63 -14.17
N PHE A 51 0.44 -8.48 -13.37
CA PHE A 51 -0.86 -7.99 -13.82
C PHE A 51 -1.24 -6.61 -13.25
N CYS A 52 -0.38 -5.98 -12.45
CA CYS A 52 -0.63 -4.64 -11.90
C CYS A 52 -0.06 -3.54 -12.84
N GLU A 53 -0.85 -3.13 -13.83
CA GLU A 53 -0.44 -2.11 -14.83
C GLU A 53 -0.34 -0.68 -14.24
N TRP A 54 -0.96 -0.42 -13.09
CA TRP A 54 -1.10 0.89 -12.44
C TRP A 54 -0.38 0.98 -11.07
N CYS A 55 0.61 0.11 -10.83
CA CYS A 55 1.24 0.01 -9.51
C CYS A 55 2.06 1.25 -9.14
N TYR A 56 1.63 2.00 -8.11
CA TYR A 56 2.41 3.15 -7.60
C TYR A 56 3.76 2.72 -7.02
N ALA A 57 3.87 1.49 -6.48
CA ALA A 57 5.11 0.97 -5.93
C ALA A 57 6.19 0.79 -7.01
N ARG A 58 5.80 0.51 -8.26
CA ARG A 58 6.71 0.47 -9.41
C ARG A 58 7.39 1.82 -9.65
N GLU A 59 6.61 2.91 -9.58
CA GLU A 59 7.17 4.26 -9.68
C GLU A 59 8.08 4.59 -8.50
N SER A 60 7.70 4.19 -7.28
CA SER A 60 8.52 4.38 -6.09
C SER A 60 9.86 3.65 -6.24
N CYS A 61 9.87 2.37 -6.60
CA CYS A 61 11.08 1.59 -6.83
C CYS A 61 12.00 2.20 -7.90
N ALA A 62 11.43 2.66 -9.02
CA ALA A 62 12.20 3.32 -10.08
C ALA A 62 12.97 4.55 -9.58
N ARG A 63 12.37 5.36 -8.68
CA ARG A 63 13.05 6.53 -8.09
C ARG A 63 14.25 6.17 -7.21
N TYR A 64 14.26 4.96 -6.66
CA TYR A 64 15.34 4.48 -5.79
C TYR A 64 16.27 3.50 -6.48
N HIS A 65 16.18 3.35 -7.81
CA HIS A 65 16.97 2.40 -8.61
C HIS A 65 16.82 0.94 -8.13
N ILE A 66 15.59 0.57 -7.76
CA ILE A 66 15.23 -0.79 -7.34
C ILE A 66 14.50 -1.46 -8.50
N LEU A 67 14.85 -2.72 -8.80
CA LEU A 67 14.07 -3.54 -9.72
C LEU A 67 12.73 -3.88 -9.10
N PHE A 68 11.66 -3.31 -9.63
CA PHE A 68 10.34 -3.55 -9.09
C PHE A 68 9.90 -5.01 -9.24
N ASN A 69 10.21 -5.67 -10.36
CA ASN A 69 9.78 -7.04 -10.65
C ASN A 69 10.61 -8.13 -9.96
N VAL A 70 11.58 -7.74 -9.13
CA VAL A 70 12.39 -8.66 -8.34
C VAL A 70 12.13 -8.33 -6.88
N PRO A 71 11.26 -9.08 -6.18
CA PRO A 71 11.05 -8.87 -4.76
C PRO A 71 12.32 -9.23 -3.99
N VAL A 72 12.80 -8.31 -3.16
CA VAL A 72 13.99 -8.47 -2.34
C VAL A 72 13.64 -8.26 -0.87
N PRO A 73 13.67 -9.33 -0.04
CA PRO A 73 13.59 -9.20 1.40
C PRO A 73 14.71 -8.32 1.96
N GLN A 74 14.33 -7.38 2.80
CA GLN A 74 15.25 -6.46 3.45
C GLN A 74 15.87 -7.11 4.70
N VAL A 75 16.69 -6.36 5.45
CA VAL A 75 17.37 -6.86 6.66
C VAL A 75 16.69 -6.26 7.88
N LEU A 76 16.13 -7.10 8.75
CA LEU A 76 15.60 -6.66 10.03
C LEU A 76 16.75 -6.50 11.04
N ARG A 77 16.95 -5.27 11.50
CA ARG A 77 17.79 -4.91 12.65
C ARG A 77 16.87 -4.34 13.71
N GLU A 78 16.42 -5.19 14.64
CA GLU A 78 15.38 -4.81 15.61
C GLU A 78 15.78 -3.60 16.45
N ASP A 79 17.03 -3.55 16.92
CA ASP A 79 17.60 -2.42 17.66
C ASP A 79 17.40 -1.09 16.92
N LEU A 80 17.68 -1.10 15.63
CA LEU A 80 17.59 0.07 14.77
C LEU A 80 16.14 0.43 14.45
N LEU A 81 15.29 -0.57 14.19
CA LEU A 81 13.87 -0.36 13.92
C LEU A 81 13.14 0.20 15.16
N ARG A 82 13.39 -0.34 16.37
CA ARG A 82 12.83 0.17 17.62
C ARG A 82 13.20 1.63 17.85
N LYS A 83 14.47 1.99 17.61
CA LYS A 83 14.91 3.39 17.66
C LYS A 83 14.10 4.29 16.72
N ASP A 84 13.89 3.85 15.48
CA ASP A 84 13.09 4.60 14.51
C ASP A 84 11.61 4.71 14.95
N LEU A 85 11.02 3.64 15.48
CA LEU A 85 9.62 3.59 15.93
C LEU A 85 9.36 4.52 17.12
N ARG A 86 10.29 4.60 18.08
CA ARG A 86 10.21 5.55 19.21
C ARG A 86 10.26 7.01 18.79
N MET A 87 10.93 7.31 17.67
CA MET A 87 10.96 8.66 17.09
C MET A 87 9.73 8.96 16.21
N CYS A 88 8.94 7.94 15.86
CA CYS A 88 7.70 8.12 15.09
C CYS A 88 6.62 8.75 15.98
N SER A 89 6.15 9.95 15.60
CA SER A 89 5.08 10.65 16.30
C SER A 89 3.70 10.03 16.09
N LEU A 90 3.53 9.17 15.09
CA LEU A 90 2.28 8.47 14.83
C LEU A 90 2.18 7.20 15.69
N ASP A 91 0.98 6.89 16.13
CA ASP A 91 0.64 5.68 16.89
C ASP A 91 0.42 4.45 16.00
N TRP A 92 0.70 4.58 14.71
CA TRP A 92 0.50 3.53 13.73
C TRP A 92 1.54 3.57 12.60
N VAL A 93 1.80 2.40 12.02
CA VAL A 93 2.67 2.22 10.86
C VAL A 93 1.95 1.46 9.76
N ARG A 94 2.37 1.70 8.51
CA ARG A 94 1.96 0.93 7.34
C ARG A 94 3.12 0.15 6.76
N ILE A 95 2.83 -1.05 6.31
CA ILE A 95 3.75 -1.94 5.62
C ILE A 95 3.28 -2.11 4.17
N GLY A 96 4.19 -2.06 3.18
CA GLY A 96 3.87 -2.31 1.76
C GLY A 96 3.75 -1.07 0.88
N VAL A 97 4.73 -0.17 0.92
CA VAL A 97 4.76 1.07 0.11
C VAL A 97 5.58 0.90 -1.17
N MET A 98 6.71 0.21 -1.08
CA MET A 98 7.65 -0.02 -2.19
C MET A 98 7.75 -1.49 -2.59
N GLY A 99 6.96 -2.36 -1.98
CA GLY A 99 6.96 -3.76 -2.33
C GLY A 99 5.72 -4.47 -1.88
N GLU A 100 5.74 -5.77 -2.09
CA GLU A 100 4.66 -6.68 -1.74
C GLU A 100 5.06 -7.48 -0.49
N PRO A 101 4.48 -7.18 0.70
CA PRO A 101 4.84 -7.86 1.94
C PRO A 101 4.64 -9.37 1.89
N SER A 102 3.63 -9.85 1.13
CA SER A 102 3.35 -11.27 1.01
C SER A 102 4.44 -12.09 0.33
N GLU A 103 5.44 -11.46 -0.27
CA GLU A 103 6.59 -12.17 -0.83
C GLU A 103 7.46 -12.83 0.25
N ASP A 104 7.39 -12.32 1.49
CA ASP A 104 8.09 -12.82 2.69
C ASP A 104 7.23 -12.53 3.93
N TRP A 105 6.27 -13.42 4.19
CA TRP A 105 5.35 -13.29 5.33
C TRP A 105 6.05 -13.44 6.68
N GLU A 106 7.03 -14.34 6.77
CA GLU A 106 7.81 -14.53 8.00
C GLU A 106 8.50 -13.23 8.43
N LEU A 107 9.22 -12.58 7.51
CA LEU A 107 9.86 -11.29 7.79
C LEU A 107 8.82 -10.19 8.07
N THR A 108 7.72 -10.18 7.31
CA THR A 108 6.64 -9.20 7.49
C THR A 108 5.99 -9.32 8.87
N ALA A 109 5.70 -10.53 9.33
CA ALA A 109 5.14 -10.78 10.66
C ALA A 109 6.12 -10.40 11.77
N LYS A 110 7.42 -10.71 11.63
CA LYS A 110 8.46 -10.27 12.58
C LYS A 110 8.53 -8.74 12.68
N VAL A 111 8.50 -8.03 11.56
CA VAL A 111 8.48 -6.56 11.54
C VAL A 111 7.22 -6.02 12.21
N ALA A 112 6.05 -6.58 11.90
CA ALA A 112 4.79 -6.18 12.52
C ALA A 112 4.81 -6.37 14.04
N LYS A 113 5.36 -7.50 14.52
CA LYS A 113 5.54 -7.78 15.94
C LYS A 113 6.42 -6.73 16.63
N VAL A 114 7.58 -6.39 16.06
CA VAL A 114 8.45 -5.33 16.61
C VAL A 114 7.72 -3.98 16.67
N CYS A 115 6.88 -3.68 15.67
CA CYS A 115 6.08 -2.46 15.69
C CYS A 115 5.04 -2.46 16.82
N ALA A 116 4.32 -3.57 17.01
CA ALA A 116 3.33 -3.72 18.06
C ALA A 116 3.94 -3.64 19.46
N GLU A 117 5.11 -4.26 19.68
CA GLU A 117 5.86 -4.18 20.95
C GLU A 117 6.33 -2.76 21.28
N GLU A 118 6.51 -1.89 20.27
CA GLU A 118 6.81 -0.46 20.45
C GLU A 118 5.53 0.41 20.46
N GLY A 119 4.37 -0.21 20.74
CA GLY A 119 3.08 0.45 20.88
C GLY A 119 2.50 0.99 19.58
N LYS A 120 2.94 0.50 18.41
CA LYS A 120 2.42 0.94 17.11
C LYS A 120 1.36 -0.03 16.58
N ARG A 121 0.20 0.51 16.20
CA ARG A 121 -0.79 -0.23 15.40
C ARG A 121 -0.24 -0.47 13.99
N VAL A 122 -0.49 -1.66 13.44
CA VAL A 122 0.10 -2.05 12.14
C VAL A 122 -1.00 -2.25 11.10
N ALA A 123 -0.82 -1.65 9.92
CA ALA A 123 -1.61 -1.95 8.73
C ALA A 123 -0.70 -2.49 7.62
N ILE A 124 -0.94 -3.72 7.17
CA ILE A 124 -0.21 -4.35 6.05
C ILE A 124 -1.02 -4.17 4.78
N ILE A 125 -0.50 -3.42 3.82
CA ILE A 125 -1.08 -3.30 2.48
C ILE A 125 -0.44 -4.38 1.61
N THR A 126 -1.26 -5.28 1.08
CA THR A 126 -0.78 -6.47 0.37
C THR A 126 -1.75 -6.86 -0.75
N ARG A 127 -1.23 -7.46 -1.81
CA ARG A 127 -2.03 -8.15 -2.83
C ARG A 127 -2.24 -9.63 -2.54
N LEU A 128 -1.63 -10.18 -1.48
CA LEU A 128 -1.62 -11.61 -1.16
C LEU A 128 -1.12 -12.46 -2.35
N LEU A 129 0.04 -12.09 -2.92
CA LEU A 129 0.63 -12.87 -4.01
C LEU A 129 1.01 -14.26 -3.56
N LYS A 130 1.61 -14.37 -2.36
CA LYS A 130 1.71 -15.64 -1.61
C LYS A 130 0.74 -15.60 -0.43
N LEU A 131 0.19 -16.75 -0.09
CA LEU A 131 -0.71 -16.89 1.04
C LEU A 131 0.10 -17.02 2.33
N PRO A 132 -0.27 -16.30 3.40
CA PRO A 132 0.31 -16.56 4.71
C PRO A 132 -0.11 -17.94 5.20
N ASN A 133 0.75 -18.60 5.95
CA ASN A 133 0.39 -19.81 6.67
C ASN A 133 -0.41 -19.47 7.95
N HIS A 134 -0.90 -20.50 8.64
CA HIS A 134 -1.73 -20.32 9.82
C HIS A 134 -0.99 -19.63 10.98
N SER A 135 0.28 -19.96 11.22
CA SER A 135 1.05 -19.35 12.33
C SER A 135 1.36 -17.88 12.07
N GLU A 136 1.59 -17.50 10.81
CA GLU A 136 1.75 -16.10 10.39
C GLU A 136 0.46 -15.32 10.60
N LEU A 137 -0.70 -15.86 10.16
CA LEU A 137 -2.00 -15.24 10.40
C LEU A 137 -2.31 -15.11 11.89
N GLN A 138 -2.05 -16.15 12.69
CA GLN A 138 -2.26 -16.10 14.13
C GLN A 138 -1.39 -15.02 14.79
N THR A 139 -0.09 -14.99 14.45
CA THR A 139 0.84 -13.97 14.96
C THR A 139 0.35 -12.55 14.67
N LEU A 140 -0.15 -12.31 13.44
CA LEU A 140 -0.66 -11.00 13.04
C LEU A 140 -1.97 -10.65 13.76
N ALA A 141 -2.84 -11.63 13.99
CA ALA A 141 -4.10 -11.45 14.73
C ALA A 141 -3.84 -11.13 16.21
N ASP A 142 -2.92 -11.85 16.86
CA ASP A 142 -2.60 -11.67 18.28
C ASP A 142 -2.14 -10.24 18.60
N ILE A 143 -1.46 -9.59 17.65
CA ILE A 143 -0.99 -8.21 17.77
C ILE A 143 -1.93 -7.18 17.13
N GLY A 144 -3.14 -7.59 16.71
CA GLY A 144 -4.14 -6.69 16.14
C GLY A 144 -3.76 -6.06 14.80
N THR A 145 -2.96 -6.74 13.97
CA THR A 145 -2.53 -6.19 12.68
C THR A 145 -3.69 -6.18 11.68
N VAL A 146 -3.95 -5.03 11.05
CA VAL A 146 -4.91 -4.96 9.94
C VAL A 146 -4.26 -5.47 8.65
N ILE A 147 -4.89 -6.47 8.02
CA ILE A 147 -4.54 -6.90 6.66
C ILE A 147 -5.42 -6.12 5.69
N ASN A 148 -4.81 -5.21 4.96
CA ASN A 148 -5.44 -4.40 3.94
C ASN A 148 -5.18 -5.04 2.57
N TRP A 149 -6.10 -5.93 2.16
CA TRP A 149 -5.97 -6.70 0.93
C TRP A 149 -6.42 -5.90 -0.28
N SER A 150 -5.46 -5.54 -1.13
CA SER A 150 -5.69 -4.79 -2.36
C SER A 150 -6.18 -5.69 -3.48
N ILE A 151 -7.41 -5.42 -3.94
CA ILE A 151 -8.12 -6.17 -4.97
C ILE A 151 -8.63 -5.22 -6.06
N SER A 152 -8.79 -5.73 -7.27
CA SER A 152 -9.25 -4.99 -8.44
C SER A 152 -10.31 -5.80 -9.18
N PRO A 153 -11.34 -5.15 -9.76
CA PRO A 153 -12.30 -5.80 -10.65
C PRO A 153 -11.69 -6.42 -11.91
N THR A 154 -10.43 -6.08 -12.19
CA THR A 154 -9.64 -6.57 -13.32
C THR A 154 -8.79 -7.78 -12.97
N ASP A 155 -8.76 -8.20 -11.71
CA ASP A 155 -7.97 -9.35 -11.28
C ASP A 155 -8.62 -10.65 -11.77
N PRO A 156 -7.84 -11.71 -12.03
CA PRO A 156 -8.42 -13.01 -12.36
C PRO A 156 -9.33 -13.53 -11.23
N VAL A 157 -10.51 -14.05 -11.58
CA VAL A 157 -11.50 -14.55 -10.61
C VAL A 157 -10.90 -15.62 -9.69
N GLU A 158 -10.15 -16.57 -10.25
CA GLU A 158 -9.48 -17.63 -9.48
C GLU A 158 -8.42 -17.11 -8.51
N PHE A 159 -7.77 -15.99 -8.88
CA PHE A 159 -6.86 -15.29 -7.97
C PHE A 159 -7.65 -14.75 -6.77
N ILE A 160 -8.76 -14.03 -7.01
CA ILE A 160 -9.59 -13.49 -5.93
C ILE A 160 -10.12 -14.61 -5.03
N LYS A 161 -10.71 -15.66 -5.62
CA LYS A 161 -11.36 -16.76 -4.89
C LYS A 161 -10.40 -17.46 -3.93
N SER A 162 -9.25 -17.89 -4.43
CA SER A 162 -8.24 -18.60 -3.63
C SER A 162 -7.72 -17.77 -2.45
N ARG A 163 -7.54 -16.46 -2.63
CA ARG A 163 -7.09 -15.56 -1.56
C ARG A 163 -8.19 -15.33 -0.54
N TRP A 164 -9.41 -15.08 -1.01
CA TRP A 164 -10.58 -14.92 -0.15
C TRP A 164 -10.80 -16.13 0.76
N GLU A 165 -10.75 -17.35 0.21
CA GLU A 165 -10.87 -18.58 1.00
C GLU A 165 -9.80 -18.66 2.11
N SER A 166 -8.59 -18.18 1.84
CA SER A 166 -7.48 -18.19 2.78
C SER A 166 -7.57 -17.14 3.90
N VAL A 167 -8.18 -15.97 3.66
CA VAL A 167 -8.12 -14.85 4.63
C VAL A 167 -9.48 -14.36 5.12
N ARG A 168 -10.61 -14.84 4.58
CA ARG A 168 -11.96 -14.34 4.93
C ARG A 168 -12.33 -14.45 6.41
N THR A 169 -11.67 -15.32 7.17
CA THR A 169 -11.89 -15.49 8.61
C THR A 169 -10.93 -14.67 9.47
N TYR A 170 -9.98 -13.96 8.85
CA TYR A 170 -9.03 -13.12 9.58
C TYR A 170 -9.77 -11.92 10.19
N PRO A 171 -9.69 -11.70 11.52
CA PRO A 171 -10.58 -10.78 12.24
C PRO A 171 -10.36 -9.30 11.90
N TYR A 172 -9.17 -8.95 11.40
CA TYR A 172 -8.80 -7.57 11.08
C TYR A 172 -8.58 -7.38 9.57
N LEU A 173 -9.34 -8.12 8.75
CA LEU A 173 -9.28 -8.00 7.29
C LEU A 173 -10.01 -6.74 6.82
N VAL A 174 -9.40 -6.02 5.88
CA VAL A 174 -10.03 -4.91 5.16
C VAL A 174 -9.80 -5.13 3.68
N LEU A 175 -10.86 -5.07 2.88
CA LEU A 175 -10.72 -5.11 1.43
C LEU A 175 -10.43 -3.71 0.92
N ARG A 176 -9.27 -3.51 0.32
CA ARG A 176 -8.96 -2.29 -0.42
C ARG A 176 -9.30 -2.49 -1.87
N LEU A 177 -10.51 -2.09 -2.22
CA LEU A 177 -11.05 -2.23 -3.55
C LEU A 177 -10.57 -1.09 -4.44
N LEU A 178 -9.75 -1.42 -5.43
CA LEU A 178 -9.40 -0.50 -6.49
C LEU A 178 -10.61 -0.32 -7.41
N THR A 179 -11.14 0.90 -7.48
CA THR A 179 -12.37 1.20 -8.22
C THR A 179 -12.09 1.94 -9.52
N PHE A 180 -12.87 1.62 -10.54
CA PHE A 180 -12.85 2.25 -11.85
C PHE A 180 -14.25 2.77 -12.19
N ALA A 181 -14.31 3.81 -13.01
CA ALA A 181 -15.56 4.20 -13.64
C ALA A 181 -15.70 3.44 -14.97
N PHE A 182 -16.01 2.14 -14.90
CA PHE A 182 -16.37 1.37 -16.09
C PHE A 182 -17.67 1.92 -16.70
N ALA A 183 -17.77 1.88 -18.02
CA ALA A 183 -19.05 2.08 -18.68
C ALA A 183 -19.99 0.90 -18.40
N ASP A 184 -21.29 1.10 -18.59
CA ASP A 184 -22.29 0.07 -18.34
C ASP A 184 -22.14 -1.11 -19.31
N GLY A 185 -22.47 -2.32 -18.82
CA GLY A 185 -22.45 -3.56 -19.61
C GLY A 185 -21.12 -4.32 -19.62
N TYR A 186 -20.03 -3.77 -19.09
CA TYR A 186 -18.77 -4.50 -18.95
C TYR A 186 -18.78 -5.45 -17.74
N GLU A 187 -18.21 -6.65 -17.90
CA GLU A 187 -18.07 -7.65 -16.83
C GLU A 187 -17.29 -7.11 -15.62
N GLU A 188 -16.29 -6.27 -15.83
CA GLU A 188 -15.56 -5.63 -14.73
C GLU A 188 -16.44 -4.70 -13.88
N SER A 189 -17.50 -4.11 -14.46
CA SER A 189 -18.47 -3.33 -13.69
C SER A 189 -19.28 -4.22 -12.73
N LYS A 190 -19.73 -5.39 -13.20
CA LYS A 190 -20.41 -6.40 -12.38
C LYS A 190 -19.50 -6.95 -11.29
N MET A 191 -18.24 -7.24 -11.63
CA MET A 191 -17.22 -7.68 -10.69
C MET A 191 -16.97 -6.64 -9.59
N GLN A 192 -16.86 -5.36 -9.95
CA GLN A 192 -16.71 -4.29 -8.96
C GLN A 192 -17.88 -4.21 -7.99
N ALA A 193 -19.11 -4.32 -8.50
CA ALA A 193 -20.31 -4.32 -7.67
C ALA A 193 -20.31 -5.50 -6.68
N TRP A 194 -19.99 -6.71 -7.17
CA TRP A 194 -19.85 -7.89 -6.31
C TRP A 194 -18.77 -7.69 -5.24
N LEU A 195 -17.56 -7.27 -5.63
CA LEU A 195 -16.46 -6.99 -4.69
C LEU A 195 -16.82 -5.93 -3.63
N SER A 196 -17.68 -4.98 -3.98
CA SER A 196 -18.18 -3.96 -3.05
C SER A 196 -19.20 -4.51 -2.04
N SER A 197 -19.69 -5.74 -2.23
CA SER A 197 -20.69 -6.37 -1.37
C SER A 197 -20.17 -7.56 -0.54
N ILE A 198 -18.99 -8.11 -0.86
CA ILE A 198 -18.54 -9.37 -0.24
C ILE A 198 -18.02 -9.24 1.19
N HIS A 199 -17.74 -8.03 1.67
CA HIS A 199 -17.14 -7.81 2.98
C HIS A 199 -17.68 -6.53 3.63
N PRO A 200 -17.90 -6.49 4.96
CA PRO A 200 -18.39 -5.29 5.64
C PRO A 200 -17.34 -4.18 5.75
N HIS A 201 -16.05 -4.51 5.73
CA HIS A 201 -14.95 -3.54 5.82
C HIS A 201 -14.27 -3.37 4.46
N ILE A 202 -14.67 -2.33 3.73
CA ILE A 202 -14.13 -2.01 2.41
C ILE A 202 -13.60 -0.58 2.42
N LEU A 203 -12.39 -0.41 1.89
CA LEU A 203 -11.80 0.87 1.54
C LEU A 203 -11.72 0.98 0.03
N GLU A 204 -12.62 1.76 -0.55
CA GLU A 204 -12.56 2.05 -1.97
C GLU A 204 -11.39 2.96 -2.29
N GLN A 205 -10.75 2.70 -3.42
CA GLN A 205 -9.64 3.46 -3.93
C GLN A 205 -9.79 3.67 -5.44
N PRO A 206 -10.13 4.87 -5.91
CA PRO A 206 -10.15 5.20 -7.33
C PRO A 206 -8.80 4.91 -7.96
N ALA A 207 -8.85 4.15 -9.04
CA ALA A 207 -7.69 3.81 -9.84
C ALA A 207 -7.10 5.06 -10.48
N ARG A 208 -5.77 5.10 -10.51
CA ARG A 208 -5.03 6.02 -11.36
C ARG A 208 -4.91 5.38 -12.73
N VAL A 209 -5.51 6.00 -13.73
CA VAL A 209 -5.56 5.44 -15.08
C VAL A 209 -4.67 6.21 -16.04
N PHE A 210 -4.11 5.48 -17.01
CA PHE A 210 -3.37 6.00 -18.16
C PHE A 210 -4.05 5.55 -19.44
N ARG A 211 -3.88 6.32 -20.52
CA ARG A 211 -4.41 5.97 -21.86
C ARG A 211 -3.85 4.65 -22.41
N THR A 212 -2.72 4.21 -21.89
CA THR A 212 -2.04 2.96 -22.28
C THR A 212 -2.52 1.74 -21.49
N LEU A 213 -3.40 1.90 -20.50
CA LEU A 213 -3.91 0.77 -19.74
C LEU A 213 -4.87 -0.06 -20.58
N ARG A 214 -4.83 -1.38 -20.42
CA ARG A 214 -5.71 -2.30 -21.15
C ARG A 214 -7.19 -2.03 -20.91
N VAL A 215 -7.55 -1.57 -19.71
CA VAL A 215 -8.92 -1.23 -19.33
C VAL A 215 -9.40 0.10 -19.89
N TRP A 216 -8.51 0.94 -20.42
CA TRP A 216 -8.85 2.30 -20.87
C TRP A 216 -10.06 2.38 -21.82
N PRO A 217 -10.22 1.48 -22.82
CA PRO A 217 -11.38 1.51 -23.72
C PRO A 217 -12.72 1.18 -23.04
N LYS A 218 -12.69 0.59 -21.83
CA LYS A 218 -13.88 0.15 -21.07
C LYS A 218 -14.37 1.20 -20.07
N LEU A 219 -13.66 2.31 -19.95
CA LEU A 219 -13.94 3.35 -18.94
C LEU A 219 -14.90 4.40 -19.50
N ASP A 220 -15.80 4.91 -18.66
CA ASP A 220 -16.51 6.15 -18.92
C ASP A 220 -15.59 7.34 -18.65
N HIS A 221 -14.99 7.87 -19.71
CA HIS A 221 -14.00 8.94 -19.61
C HIS A 221 -14.58 10.25 -19.08
N LYS A 222 -15.90 10.47 -19.17
CA LYS A 222 -16.55 11.67 -18.64
C LYS A 222 -16.48 11.73 -17.11
N ARG A 223 -16.37 10.57 -16.48
CA ARG A 223 -16.23 10.43 -15.02
C ARG A 223 -14.80 10.61 -14.55
N TYR A 224 -13.81 10.76 -15.42
CA TYR A 224 -12.41 10.90 -15.03
C TYR A 224 -11.95 12.36 -15.11
N HIS A 225 -11.27 12.82 -14.07
CA HIS A 225 -10.70 14.16 -14.01
C HIS A 225 -9.21 14.11 -13.64
N HIS A 226 -8.48 15.17 -13.99
CA HIS A 226 -7.11 15.35 -13.52
C HIS A 226 -7.14 15.87 -12.08
N PRO A 227 -6.75 15.08 -11.08
CA PRO A 227 -6.62 15.62 -9.73
C PRO A 227 -5.46 16.64 -9.72
N PRO A 228 -5.56 17.73 -8.93
CA PRO A 228 -4.42 18.58 -8.67
C PRO A 228 -3.30 17.73 -8.05
N SER A 229 -2.14 17.73 -8.70
CA SER A 229 -0.99 16.95 -8.26
C SER A 229 0.01 17.86 -7.56
N TYR A 230 0.26 17.62 -6.28
CA TYR A 230 1.38 18.21 -5.52
C TYR A 230 2.71 17.50 -5.76
N ILE A 231 2.66 16.50 -6.64
CA ILE A 231 3.71 15.53 -6.87
C ILE A 231 4.95 16.27 -7.42
N VAL A 232 4.84 17.37 -8.17
CA VAL A 232 6.00 18.15 -8.67
C VAL A 232 6.40 19.37 -7.82
N GLY A 233 5.81 19.59 -6.64
CA GLY A 233 6.08 20.79 -5.84
C GLY A 233 5.47 22.09 -6.40
N SER A 234 4.87 22.03 -7.59
CA SER A 234 3.99 23.04 -8.18
C SER A 234 2.63 22.41 -8.49
N LYS A 235 1.56 23.19 -8.38
CA LYS A 235 0.19 22.76 -8.71
C LYS A 235 0.09 22.63 -10.23
N GLY A 236 0.08 21.40 -10.74
CA GLY A 236 -0.05 21.11 -12.16
C GLY A 236 -1.04 19.97 -12.42
N PRO A 237 -1.62 19.89 -13.64
CA PRO A 237 -2.46 18.76 -14.01
C PRO A 237 -1.63 17.49 -13.94
N SER A 238 -2.14 16.51 -13.20
CA SER A 238 -1.48 15.22 -13.10
C SER A 238 -1.40 14.52 -14.46
N ARG A 239 -0.37 13.70 -14.72
CA ARG A 239 -0.34 12.80 -15.90
C ARG A 239 -1.32 11.62 -15.80
N TRP A 240 -1.90 11.37 -14.63
CA TRP A 240 -2.95 10.37 -14.39
C TRP A 240 -4.30 11.03 -14.21
N LEU A 241 -5.35 10.29 -14.59
CA LEU A 241 -6.73 10.60 -14.28
C LEU A 241 -7.22 9.74 -13.13
N THR A 242 -8.15 10.27 -12.34
CA THR A 242 -8.89 9.53 -11.32
C THR A 242 -10.38 9.71 -11.56
N ALA A 243 -11.19 8.69 -11.27
CA ALA A 243 -12.64 8.85 -11.31
C ALA A 243 -13.05 9.98 -10.34
N GLY A 244 -14.04 10.77 -10.74
CA GLY A 244 -14.62 11.89 -10.00
C GLY A 244 -15.20 11.45 -8.65
N PRO A 245 -15.71 12.39 -7.84
CA PRO A 245 -15.74 12.33 -6.38
C PRO A 245 -16.64 11.24 -5.75
N VAL A 246 -17.25 10.38 -6.55
CA VAL A 246 -18.22 9.40 -6.06
C VAL A 246 -17.64 8.00 -6.17
N LEU A 247 -17.22 7.49 -5.02
CA LEU A 247 -17.46 6.13 -4.51
C LEU A 247 -17.26 6.22 -2.98
N ASN A 248 -18.09 5.53 -2.21
CA ASN A 248 -18.59 5.79 -0.84
C ASN A 248 -17.56 5.87 0.32
N VAL A 249 -16.29 6.16 0.08
CA VAL A 249 -15.30 6.38 1.13
C VAL A 249 -14.34 7.50 0.69
N PRO A 250 -14.12 8.58 1.46
CA PRO A 250 -13.13 9.59 1.13
C PRO A 250 -11.75 8.94 1.11
N VAL A 251 -11.26 8.69 -0.10
CA VAL A 251 -9.94 8.11 -0.32
C VAL A 251 -8.93 9.04 0.29
N CYS A 252 -8.13 8.51 1.19
CA CYS A 252 -7.08 9.25 1.84
C CYS A 252 -5.96 9.56 0.83
N CYS A 253 -6.16 10.63 0.06
CA CYS A 253 -5.18 11.20 -0.86
C CYS A 253 -4.23 12.20 -0.17
N GLY A 254 -4.41 12.41 1.14
CA GLY A 254 -3.65 13.33 1.98
C GLY A 254 -2.49 12.68 2.74
N HIS A 255 -2.00 13.38 3.76
CA HIS A 255 -0.96 12.90 4.65
C HIS A 255 -1.50 11.84 5.63
N CYS A 256 -0.62 10.94 6.11
CA CYS A 256 -1.04 9.84 6.98
C CYS A 256 -1.54 10.31 8.34
N SER A 257 -0.99 11.40 8.87
CA SER A 257 -1.36 12.03 10.14
C SER A 257 -2.78 12.58 10.09
N SER A 258 -3.18 13.10 8.93
CA SER A 258 -4.52 13.61 8.65
C SER A 258 -5.47 12.56 8.09
N CYS A 259 -5.03 11.30 7.96
CA CYS A 259 -5.80 10.27 7.28
C CYS A 259 -6.91 9.76 8.19
N PRO A 260 -8.21 10.00 7.89
CA PRO A 260 -9.29 9.59 8.76
C PRO A 260 -9.40 8.05 8.82
N TRP A 261 -9.03 7.35 7.75
CA TRP A 261 -9.18 5.90 7.68
C TRP A 261 -7.98 5.11 8.21
N LYS A 262 -6.80 5.73 8.33
CA LYS A 262 -5.52 5.09 8.77
C LYS A 262 -5.34 3.66 8.19
N CYS A 263 -5.53 3.52 6.87
CA CYS A 263 -5.45 2.23 6.16
C CYS A 263 -6.37 1.12 6.70
N GLY A 264 -7.48 1.46 7.33
CA GLY A 264 -8.52 0.53 7.82
C GLY A 264 -8.47 0.29 9.32
N LEU A 265 -7.46 0.83 10.02
CA LEU A 265 -7.34 0.70 11.48
C LEU A 265 -8.57 1.22 12.23
N VAL A 266 -9.27 2.22 11.67
CA VAL A 266 -10.47 2.80 12.30
C VAL A 266 -11.66 1.85 12.37
N PHE A 267 -11.74 0.84 11.50
CA PHE A 267 -12.83 -0.15 11.57
C PHE A 267 -12.78 -1.00 12.84
N PHE A 268 -11.62 -1.05 13.50
CA PHE A 268 -11.38 -1.93 14.64
C PHE A 268 -10.95 -1.18 15.89
N GLU A 269 -11.16 0.14 15.98
CA GLU A 269 -10.67 0.93 17.12
C GLU A 269 -11.20 0.45 18.47
N SER A 270 -12.45 -0.02 18.54
CA SER A 270 -13.05 -0.61 19.76
C SER A 270 -12.47 -1.98 20.12
N SER A 271 -12.03 -2.77 19.14
CA SER A 271 -11.42 -4.08 19.37
C SER A 271 -9.93 -3.96 19.69
N LEU A 272 -9.25 -2.99 19.06
CA LEU A 272 -7.82 -2.76 19.19
C LEU A 272 -7.44 -1.95 20.44
N SER A 273 -8.37 -1.25 21.08
CA SER A 273 -8.11 -0.54 22.34
C SER A 273 -7.70 -1.48 23.47
N ASN A 274 -8.11 -2.75 23.41
CA ASN A 274 -7.79 -3.77 24.41
C ASN A 274 -6.37 -4.35 24.27
N HIS A 275 -5.66 -4.02 23.18
CA HIS A 275 -4.30 -4.50 22.90
C HIS A 275 -3.22 -3.43 23.17
N ARG A 276 -3.54 -2.36 23.91
CA ARG A 276 -2.53 -1.40 24.38
C ARG A 276 -1.75 -2.03 25.54
N PHE A 277 -0.59 -2.59 25.22
CA PHE A 277 0.42 -3.03 26.19
C PHE A 277 1.13 -1.84 26.84
#